data_AF-A0A832MYL7-F1
#
_entry.id   AF-A0A832MYL7-F1
#
_cell.length_a   1.000
_cell.length_b   1.000
_cell.length_c   1.000
_cell.angle_alpha   90.00
_cell.angle_beta   90.00
_cell.angle_gamma   90.00
#
_symmetry.space_group_name_H-M   'P 1'
#
loop_
_entity.id
_entity.type
_entity.pdbx_description
1 polymer ?
#
loop_
_entity_poly.entity_id
_entity_poly.type
_entity_poly.pdbx_seq_one_letter_code
_entity_poly.pdbx_strand_id
1 'polypeptide(L)' 'MRAVVRELILFGVLFVVLSLAMHFSAWIEHPIRHLEALPSSPLGLWHPLYLTLAVYLLLGVVRLLVRFCRRLFSGAKRA' A
#
# COMPACT_ATOMS: atom_id res chain seq x y z
N MET A 1 -17.47 -3.62 11.38
CA MET A 1 -17.46 -2.32 10.66
C MET A 1 -16.24 -1.45 10.95
N ARG A 2 -15.91 -1.10 12.21
CA ARG A 2 -14.78 -0.17 12.50
C ARG A 2 -13.41 -0.63 11.98
N ALA A 3 -13.13 -1.94 12.01
CA ALA A 3 -11.87 -2.48 11.48
C ALA A 3 -11.77 -2.34 9.95
N VAL A 4 -12.83 -2.69 9.22
CA VAL A 4 -12.86 -2.59 7.74
C VAL A 4 -12.66 -1.15 7.29
N VAL A 5 -13.33 -0.18 7.94
CA VAL A 5 -13.15 1.25 7.62
C VAL A 5 -11.70 1.70 7.83
N ARG A 6 -11.03 1.23 8.91
CA ARG A 6 -9.61 1.54 9.16
C ARG A 6 -8.70 0.98 8.08
N GLU A 7 -8.95 -0.25 7.63
CA GLU A 7 -8.15 -0.86 6.57
C GLU A 7 -8.39 -0.18 5.21
N LEU A 8 -9.63 0.21 4.90
CA LEU A 8 -9.94 0.99 3.71
C LEU A 8 -9.25 2.37 3.73
N ILE A 9 -9.22 3.05 4.88
CA ILE A 9 -8.48 4.30 5.05
C ILE A 9 -6.98 4.06 4.86
N LEU A 10 -6.40 3.03 5.48
CA LEU A 10 -4.97 2.72 5.33
C LEU A 10 -4.62 2.42 3.86
N PHE A 11 -5.46 1.63 3.19
CA PHE A 11 -5.29 1.31 1.77
C PHE A 11 -5.41 2.56 0.90
N GLY A 12 -6.41 3.42 1.13
CA GLY A 12 -6.58 4.68 0.39
C GLY A 12 -5.42 5.65 0.60
N VAL A 13 -4.93 5.79 1.83
CA VAL A 13 -3.73 6.59 2.11
C VAL A 13 -2.51 6.01 1.39
N LEU A 14 -2.31 4.69 1.47
CA LEU A 14 -1.21 4.02 0.78
C LEU A 14 -1.28 4.21 -0.74
N PHE A 15 -2.49 4.11 -1.32
CA PHE A 15 -2.74 4.36 -2.73
C PHE A 15 -2.30 5.77 -3.14
N VAL A 16 -2.76 6.80 -2.43
CA VAL A 16 -2.44 8.20 -2.74
C VAL A 16 -0.93 8.45 -2.59
N VAL A 17 -0.33 7.98 -1.50
CA VAL A 17 1.10 8.16 -1.24
C VAL A 17 1.93 7.44 -2.31
N LEU A 18 1.61 6.20 -2.65
CA LEU A 18 2.35 5.43 -3.66
C LEU A 18 2.17 6.02 -5.05
N SER A 19 0.96 6.43 -5.41
CA SER A 19 0.66 7.08 -6.70
C SER A 19 1.44 8.39 -6.86
N LEU A 20 1.44 9.24 -5.83
CA LEU A 20 2.21 10.48 -5.84
C LEU A 20 3.71 10.22 -5.80
N ALA A 21 4.20 9.27 -5.00
CA ALA A 21 5.63 8.98 -4.91
C ALA A 21 6.20 8.47 -6.25
N MET A 22 5.43 7.66 -6.99
CA MET A 22 5.89 7.06 -8.24
C MET A 22 5.65 7.94 -9.47
N HIS A 23 4.60 8.77 -9.46
CA HIS A 23 4.16 9.56 -10.62
C HIS A 23 4.01 11.05 -10.31
N PHE A 24 4.83 11.58 -9.38
CA PHE A 24 4.72 12.97 -8.91
C PHE A 24 4.66 13.98 -10.07
N SER A 25 5.65 13.98 -10.96
CA SER A 25 5.69 14.92 -12.10
C SER A 25 4.50 14.77 -13.02
N ALA A 26 4.07 13.54 -13.32
CA ALA A 26 2.90 13.30 -14.18
C ALA A 26 1.59 13.84 -13.56
N TRP A 27 1.43 13.70 -12.23
CA TRP A 27 0.29 14.26 -11.51
C TRP A 27 0.29 15.79 -11.46
N ILE A 28 1.46 16.43 -11.31
CA ILE A 28 1.57 17.88 -11.20
C ILE A 28 1.49 18.56 -12.57
N GLU A 29 2.16 18.01 -13.58
CA GLU A 29 2.29 18.65 -14.89
C GLU A 29 1.10 18.32 -15.80
N HIS A 30 0.66 17.06 -15.79
CA HIS A 30 -0.29 16.53 -16.78
C HIS A 30 -1.31 15.54 -16.17
N PRO A 31 -2.08 15.92 -15.13
CA PRO A 31 -2.95 15.01 -14.39
C PRO A 31 -3.99 14.30 -15.26
N ILE A 32 -4.62 15.04 -16.18
CA ILE A 32 -5.65 14.48 -17.08
C ILE A 32 -5.03 13.46 -18.04
N ARG A 33 -3.91 13.82 -18.69
CA ARG A 33 -3.21 12.89 -19.61
C ARG A 33 -2.66 11.67 -18.89
N HIS A 34 -2.24 11.82 -17.63
CA HIS A 34 -1.79 10.68 -16.83
C HIS A 34 -2.91 9.66 -16.61
N LEU A 35 -4.13 10.14 -16.32
CA LEU A 35 -5.32 9.29 -16.21
C LEU A 35 -5.69 8.64 -17.55
N GLU A 36 -5.65 9.40 -18.64
CA GLU A 36 -5.94 8.90 -20.00
C GLU A 36 -4.92 7.85 -20.46
N ALA A 37 -3.69 7.91 -19.97
CA ALA A 37 -2.63 6.94 -20.26
C ALA A 37 -2.69 5.67 -19.39
N LEU A 38 -3.58 5.58 -18.39
CA LEU A 38 -3.71 4.39 -17.55
C LEU A 38 -3.98 3.10 -18.35
N PRO A 39 -4.90 3.06 -19.34
CA PRO A 39 -5.19 1.85 -20.10
C PRO A 39 -4.02 1.38 -20.98
N SER A 40 -3.13 2.29 -21.39
CA SER A 40 -1.96 1.98 -22.22
C SER A 40 -0.71 1.63 -21.41
N SER A 41 -0.80 1.60 -20.08
CA SER A 41 0.31 1.19 -19.22
C SER A 41 0.75 -0.25 -19.52
N PRO A 42 2.06 -0.55 -19.57
CA PRO A 42 2.59 -1.91 -19.70
C PRO A 42 2.12 -2.85 -18.58
N LEU A 43 1.76 -2.28 -17.43
CA LEU A 43 1.25 -2.99 -16.26
C LEU A 43 -0.28 -3.15 -16.31
N GLY A 44 -0.94 -2.62 -17.35
CA GLY A 44 -2.39 -2.65 -17.52
C GLY A 44 -3.14 -1.61 -16.68
N LEU A 45 -4.44 -1.43 -16.96
CA LEU A 45 -5.29 -0.39 -16.38
C LEU A 45 -5.30 -0.37 -14.84
N TRP A 46 -5.31 -1.55 -14.21
CA TRP A 46 -5.55 -1.69 -12.77
C TRP A 46 -4.26 -1.70 -11.93
N HIS A 47 -3.09 -1.44 -12.53
CA HIS A 47 -1.81 -1.45 -11.83
C HIS A 47 -1.73 -0.60 -10.57
N PRO A 48 -2.37 0.59 -10.48
CA PRO A 48 -2.32 1.36 -9.25
C PRO A 48 -2.96 0.60 -8.08
N LEU A 49 -4.03 -0.16 -8.33
CA LEU A 49 -4.75 -0.89 -7.29
C LEU A 49 -4.01 -2.15 -6.84
N TYR A 50 -3.59 -3.02 -7.77
CA TYR A 50 -2.94 -4.27 -7.37
C TYR A 50 -1.53 -4.05 -6.84
N LEU A 51 -0.80 -3.00 -7.27
CA LEU A 51 0.48 -2.63 -6.66
C LEU A 51 0.28 -2.10 -5.24
N THR A 52 -0.73 -1.26 -5.02
CA THR A 52 -1.10 -0.82 -3.67
C THR A 52 -1.46 -2.02 -2.79
N LEU A 53 -2.22 -2.98 -3.32
CA LEU A 53 -2.55 -4.22 -2.62
C LEU A 53 -1.31 -5.04 -2.29
N ALA A 54 -0.38 -5.20 -3.23
CA ALA A 54 0.87 -5.92 -2.99
C ALA A 54 1.69 -5.28 -1.86
N VAL A 55 1.84 -3.95 -1.86
CA VAL A 55 2.55 -3.22 -0.80
C VAL A 55 1.79 -3.33 0.54
N TYR A 56 0.47 -3.20 0.52
CA TYR A 56 -0.38 -3.35 1.72
C TYR A 56 -0.20 -4.74 2.35
N LEU A 57 -0.24 -5.80 1.54
CA LEU A 57 -0.03 -7.18 2.00
C LEU A 57 1.39 -7.39 2.53
N LEU A 58 2.41 -6.84 1.85
CA LEU A 58 3.80 -6.89 2.31
C LEU A 58 3.97 -6.25 3.70
N LEU A 59 3.38 -5.07 3.91
CA LEU A 59 3.36 -4.42 5.23
C LEU A 59 2.62 -5.27 6.27
N GLY A 60 1.55 -5.95 5.88
CA GLY A 60 0.84 -6.93 6.71
C GLY A 60 1.74 -8.08 7.17
N VAL A 61 2.51 -8.66 6.24
CA VAL A 61 3.49 -9.72 6.53
C VAL A 61 4.56 -9.21 7.50
N VAL A 62 5.14 -8.03 7.25
CA VAL A 62 6.12 -7.42 8.16
C VAL A 62 5.53 -7.22 9.56
N ARG A 63 4.30 -6.69 9.68
CA ARG A 63 3.62 -6.52 10.97
C ARG A 63 3.43 -7.85 11.69
N LEU A 64 3.08 -8.91 10.96
CA LEU A 64 2.91 -10.25 11.52
C LEU A 64 4.23 -10.80 12.03
N LEU A 65 5.31 -10.70 11.25
CA LEU A 65 6.65 -11.12 11.64
C LEU A 65 7.14 -10.37 12.88
N VAL A 66 7.01 -9.04 12.91
CA VAL A 66 7.41 -8.22 14.06
C VAL A 66 6.59 -8.58 15.31
N ARG A 67 5.29 -8.91 15.15
CA ARG A 67 4.46 -9.38 16.27
C ARG A 67 4.89 -10.76 16.76
N PHE A 68 5.24 -11.66 15.84
CA PHE A 68 5.73 -13.00 16.15
C PHE A 68 7.06 -12.94 16.89
N CYS A 69 8.06 -12.22 16.36
CA CYS A 69 9.35 -12.02 17.02
C CYS A 69 9.18 -11.41 18.42
N ARG A 70 8.38 -10.34 18.56
CA ARG A 70 8.13 -9.74 19.89
C ARG A 70 7.56 -10.74 20.89
N ARG A 71 6.68 -11.67 20.47
CA ARG A 71 6.14 -12.71 21.36
C ARG A 71 7.21 -13.70 21.80
N LEU A 72 8.06 -14.16 20.88
CA LEU A 72 9.16 -15.07 21.19
C LEU A 72 10.13 -14.44 22.21
N PHE A 73 10.56 -13.20 21.97
CA PHE A 73 11.54 -12.53 22.84
C PHE A 73 10.94 -11.95 24.13
N SER A 74 9.63 -11.64 24.18
CA SER A 74 8.98 -11.18 25.41
C SER A 74 8.55 -12.34 26.31
N GLY A 75 8.25 -13.51 25.75
CA GLY A 75 8.01 -14.74 26.50
C GLY A 75 9.24 -15.23 27.25
N ALA A 76 10.45 -14.98 26.71
CA ALA A 76 11.72 -15.32 27.34
C ALA A 76 12.06 -14.51 28.60
N LYS A 77 11.39 -13.38 28.86
CA LYS A 77 11.63 -12.55 30.07
C LYS A 77 10.81 -12.96 31.30
N ARG A 78 10.04 -14.05 31.22
CA ARG A 78 9.21 -14.58 32.34
C ARG A 78 9.56 -16.01 32.75
N ALA A 79 10.69 -16.55 32.28
CA ALA A 79 11.22 -17.84 32.70
C ALA A 79 12.47 -17.64 33.56
#